data_AF-A0A6P8EKW5-F1
#
_entry.id   AF-A0A6P8EKW5-F1
#
_cell.length_a   1.000
_cell.length_b   1.000
_cell.length_c   1.000
_cell.angle_alpha   90.00
_cell.angle_beta   90.00
_cell.angle_gamma   90.00
#
_symmetry.space_group_name_H-M   'P 1'
#
loop_
_entity.id
_entity.type
_entity.pdbx_description
1 polymer ?
#
loop_
_entity_poly.entity_id
_entity_poly.type
_entity_poly.pdbx_seq_one_letter_code
_entity_poly.pdbx_strand_id
1 'polypeptide(L)'
;MRKEDTVKLISAEGFEFVVDKRAAMVSQTIRNMLTSPGSFAETQLGEVTFPEISTTILEKICQYFHWSLQYASDKGRYKKLISSLQRAGTVP
;
A
#
# COMPACT_ATOMS: atom_id res chain seq x y z
N MET A 1 -10.53 4.56 15.66
CA MET A 1 -9.75 3.78 14.68
C MET A 1 -9.86 2.33 15.08
N ARG A 2 -10.37 1.45 14.21
CA ARG A 2 -10.45 0.00 14.54
C ARG A 2 -9.04 -0.58 14.34
N LYS A 3 -8.60 -1.45 15.25
CA LYS A 3 -7.26 -2.10 15.20
C LYS A 3 -6.99 -2.86 13.89
N GLU A 4 -8.05 -3.15 13.13
CA GLU A 4 -8.05 -3.95 11.90
C GLU A 4 -7.61 -3.16 10.64
N ASP A 5 -7.50 -1.83 10.74
CA ASP A 5 -7.20 -0.93 9.61
C ASP A 5 -5.72 -0.54 9.50
N THR A 6 -4.86 -1.01 10.40
CA THR A 6 -3.42 -0.71 10.41
C THR A 6 -2.59 -1.97 10.39
N VAL A 7 -1.39 -1.87 9.82
CA VAL A 7 -0.39 -2.94 9.78
C VAL A 7 0.91 -2.46 10.42
N LYS A 8 1.67 -3.38 11.03
CA LYS A 8 2.99 -3.11 11.56
C LYS A 8 4.06 -3.65 10.62
N LEU A 9 4.98 -2.80 10.22
CA LEU A 9 6.14 -3.14 9.41
C LEU A 9 7.38 -3.06 10.30
N ILE A 10 8.11 -4.15 10.43
CA ILE A 10 9.22 -4.29 11.37
C ILE A 10 10.53 -4.31 10.58
N SER A 11 11.47 -3.42 10.90
CA SER A 11 12.79 -3.36 10.24
C SER A 11 13.73 -4.48 10.71
N ALA A 12 14.89 -4.59 10.07
CA ALA A 12 15.95 -5.53 10.45
C ALA A 12 16.43 -5.33 11.89
N GLU A 13 16.45 -4.08 12.36
CA GLU A 13 16.81 -3.70 13.73
C GLU A 13 15.65 -3.88 14.72
N GLY A 14 14.48 -4.32 14.27
CA GLY A 14 13.29 -4.52 15.10
C GLY A 14 12.46 -3.26 15.36
N PHE A 15 12.69 -2.17 14.62
CA PHE A 15 11.88 -0.97 14.76
C PHE A 15 10.50 -1.15 14.11
N GLU A 16 9.44 -0.80 14.83
CA GLU A 16 8.06 -1.02 14.40
C GLU A 16 7.44 0.26 13.79
N PHE A 17 7.03 0.20 12.53
CA PHE A 17 6.27 1.25 11.86
C PHE A 17 4.79 0.85 11.78
N VAL A 18 3.90 1.66 12.36
CA VAL A 18 2.45 1.49 12.23
C VAL A 18 1.96 2.28 11.04
N VAL A 19 1.38 1.60 10.04
CA VAL A 19 0.95 2.19 8.78
C VAL A 19 -0.50 1.81 8.49
N ASP A 20 -1.28 2.72 7.89
CA ASP A 20 -2.62 2.39 7.37
C ASP A 20 -2.54 1.23 6.38
N LYS A 21 -3.38 0.21 6.58
CA LYS A 21 -3.46 -0.98 5.71
C LYS A 21 -3.69 -0.59 4.26
N ARG A 22 -4.52 0.44 4.01
CA ARG A 22 -4.78 0.98 2.67
C ARG A 22 -3.51 1.54 1.99
N ALA A 23 -2.64 2.20 2.76
CA ALA A 23 -1.39 2.73 2.26
C ALA A 23 -0.40 1.60 1.99
N ALA A 24 -0.24 0.68 2.94
CA ALA A 24 0.65 -0.48 2.79
C ALA A 24 0.26 -1.38 1.61
N MET A 25 -1.04 -1.54 1.34
CA MET A 25 -1.56 -2.32 0.21
C MET A 25 -1.29 -1.68 -1.17
N VAL A 26 -0.70 -0.49 -1.25
CA VAL A 26 -0.16 0.04 -2.51
C VAL A 26 0.98 -0.85 -3.01
N SER A 27 1.76 -1.46 -2.11
CA SER A 27 2.78 -2.45 -2.47
C SER A 27 2.13 -3.81 -2.75
N GLN A 28 2.33 -4.33 -3.96
CA GLN A 28 1.87 -5.67 -4.33
C GLN A 28 2.53 -6.75 -3.46
N THR A 29 3.80 -6.57 -3.11
CA THR A 29 4.55 -7.52 -2.27
C THR A 29 3.96 -7.58 -0.85
N ILE A 30 3.73 -6.42 -0.22
CA ILE A 30 3.14 -6.38 1.13
C ILE A 30 1.71 -6.91 1.11
N ARG A 31 0.93 -6.58 0.07
CA ARG A 31 -0.39 -7.18 -0.14
C ARG A 31 -0.29 -8.70 -0.14
N ASN A 32 0.61 -9.27 -0.96
CA ASN A 32 0.76 -10.72 -1.05
C ASN A 32 1.18 -11.32 0.30
N MET A 33 2.08 -10.69 1.04
CA MET A 33 2.49 -11.17 2.38
C MET A 33 1.31 -11.19 3.37
N LEU A 34 0.47 -10.15 3.35
CA LEU A 34 -0.69 -10.01 4.24
C LEU A 34 -1.94 -10.81 3.81
N THR A 35 -2.01 -11.29 2.57
CA THR A 35 -3.19 -11.99 2.05
C THR A 35 -2.90 -13.42 1.59
N SER A 36 -1.64 -13.87 1.63
CA SER A 36 -1.31 -15.22 1.18
C SER A 36 -1.87 -16.27 2.15
N PRO A 37 -2.57 -17.30 1.64
CA PRO A 37 -3.23 -18.31 2.47
C PRO A 37 -2.27 -19.17 3.32
N GLY A 38 -0.95 -19.06 3.13
CA GLY A 38 0.09 -19.71 3.94
C GLY A 38 0.68 -18.85 5.06
N SER A 39 0.46 -17.53 5.07
CA SER A 39 1.01 -16.58 6.06
C SER A 39 -0.03 -16.25 7.14
N PHE A 40 -0.53 -17.29 7.80
CA PHE A 40 -1.66 -17.19 8.72
C PHE A 40 -1.35 -16.32 9.97
N ALA A 41 -0.08 -16.29 10.40
CA ALA A 41 0.38 -15.45 11.51
C ALA A 41 0.42 -13.96 11.14
N GLU A 42 0.98 -13.61 9.98
CA GLU A 42 1.09 -12.23 9.48
C GLU A 42 -0.28 -11.64 9.13
N THR A 43 -1.20 -12.47 8.62
CA THR A 43 -2.57 -12.07 8.26
C THR A 43 -3.43 -11.77 9.48
N GLN A 44 -3.29 -12.54 10.57
CA GLN A 44 -4.07 -12.35 11.80
C GLN A 44 -3.54 -11.22 12.68
N LEU A 45 -2.22 -11.05 12.75
CA LEU A 45 -1.60 -10.02 13.58
C LEU A 45 -1.47 -8.68 12.83
N GLY A 46 -1.47 -8.71 11.49
CA GLY A 46 -1.23 -7.53 10.66
C GLY A 46 0.23 -7.06 10.74
N GLU A 47 1.15 -7.98 10.97
CA GLU A 47 2.57 -7.70 11.19
C GLU A 47 3.40 -8.30 10.06
N VAL A 48 4.38 -7.56 9.55
CA VAL A 48 5.32 -8.01 8.51
C VAL A 48 6.73 -7.61 8.93
N THR A 49 7.65 -8.56 8.91
CA THR A 49 9.04 -8.34 9.29
C THR A 49 9.95 -8.35 8.07
N PHE A 50 10.86 -7.38 8.00
CA PHE A 50 11.82 -7.22 6.93
C PHE A 50 13.25 -7.37 7.46
N PRO A 51 13.79 -8.60 7.55
CA PRO A 51 15.10 -8.86 8.13
C PRO A 51 16.27 -8.26 7.35
N GLU A 52 16.03 -7.85 6.09
CA GLU A 52 17.06 -7.29 5.21
C GLU A 52 16.90 -5.78 4.97
N ILE A 53 15.85 -5.15 5.53
CA ILE A 53 15.57 -3.73 5.30
C ILE A 53 15.86 -2.94 6.57
N SER A 54 16.81 -2.00 6.47
CA SER A 54 17.16 -1.14 7.61
C SER A 54 16.03 -0.17 7.95
N THR A 55 16.00 0.29 9.20
CA THR A 55 14.99 1.23 9.71
C THR A 55 14.86 2.49 8.84
N THR A 56 16.00 3.09 8.46
CA THR A 56 16.04 4.30 7.62
C THR A 56 15.41 4.07 6.25
N ILE A 57 15.62 2.89 5.65
CA ILE A 57 15.05 2.56 4.34
C ILE A 57 13.56 2.26 4.47
N LEU A 58 13.16 1.51 5.50
CA LEU A 58 11.76 1.20 5.76
C LEU A 58 10.94 2.45 6.04
N GLU A 59 11.50 3.46 6.71
CA GLU A 59 10.88 4.77 6.90
C GLU A 59 10.56 5.45 5.55
N LYS A 60 11.50 5.44 4.60
CA LYS A 60 11.30 6.01 3.26
C LYS A 60 10.24 5.25 2.46
N ILE A 61 10.19 3.93 2.62
CA ILE A 61 9.15 3.09 2.03
C ILE A 61 7.78 3.46 2.60
N CYS A 62 7.66 3.66 3.92
CA CYS A 62 6.42 4.09 4.55
C CYS A 62 5.97 5.47 4.04
N GLN A 63 6.90 6.44 3.95
CA GLN A 63 6.64 7.76 3.37
C GLN A 63 6.12 7.64 1.92
N TYR A 64 6.73 6.75 1.12
CA TYR A 64 6.29 6.47 -0.25
C TYR A 64 4.87 5.87 -0.31
N PHE A 65 4.48 4.98 0.61
CA PHE A 65 3.12 4.44 0.64
C PHE A 65 2.06 5.52 0.83
N HIS A 66 2.29 6.45 1.76
CA HIS A 66 1.38 7.56 1.99
C HIS A 66 1.33 8.53 0.80
N TRP A 67 2.48 8.82 0.19
CA TRP A 67 2.53 9.63 -1.02
C TRP A 67 1.77 8.95 -2.17
N SER A 68 2.06 7.68 -2.42
CA SER A 68 1.44 6.93 -3.51
C SER A 68 -0.06 6.76 -3.30
N LEU A 69 -0.54 6.51 -2.07
CA LEU A 69 -1.97 6.45 -1.78
C LEU A 69 -2.68 7.78 -2.10
N GLN A 70 -2.06 8.91 -1.76
CA GLN A 70 -2.61 10.24 -2.04
C GLN A 70 -2.64 10.54 -3.55
N TYR A 71 -1.52 10.34 -4.25
CA TYR A 71 -1.35 10.79 -5.63
C TYR A 71 -1.69 9.74 -6.70
N ALA A 72 -1.77 8.45 -6.37
CA ALA A 72 -2.20 7.42 -7.33
C ALA A 72 -3.66 7.61 -7.77
N SER A 73 -4.49 8.28 -6.96
CA SER A 73 -5.87 8.62 -7.31
C SER A 73 -5.98 9.64 -8.45
N ASP A 74 -4.94 10.45 -8.69
CA ASP A 74 -4.92 11.44 -9.78
C ASP A 74 -4.69 10.79 -11.16
N LYS A 75 -4.03 9.63 -11.23
CA LYS A 75 -3.91 8.84 -12.47
C LYS A 75 -5.28 8.38 -13.02
N GLY A 76 -6.27 8.18 -12.14
CA GLY A 76 -7.64 7.85 -12.52
C GLY A 76 -8.39 9.03 -13.16
N ARG A 77 -8.03 10.27 -12.79
CA ARG A 77 -8.67 11.49 -13.30
C ARG A 77 -8.36 11.70 -14.78
N TYR A 78 -7.10 11.52 -15.18
CA TYR A 78 -6.70 11.57 -16.60
C TYR A 78 -7.34 10.44 -17.43
N LYS A 79 -7.41 9.22 -16.89
CA LYS A 79 -8.05 8.09 -17.58
C LYS A 79 -9.55 8.29 -17.77
N LYS A 80 -10.24 8.87 -16.76
CA LYS A 80 -11.65 9.26 -16.86
C LYS A 80 -11.85 10.39 -17.87
N LEU A 81 -10.97 11.39 -17.89
CA LEU A 81 -11.01 12.52 -18.83
C LEU A 81 -10.87 12.05 -20.28
N ILE A 82 -9.87 11.19 -20.56
CA ILE A 82 -9.65 10.63 -21.91
C ILE A 82 -10.85 9.76 -22.34
N SER A 83 -11.39 8.94 -21.43
CA SER A 83 -12.60 8.13 -21.70
C SER A 83 -13.86 8.98 -21.94
N SER A 84 -13.99 10.15 -21.31
CA SER A 84 -15.08 11.09 -21.63
C SER A 84 -14.88 11.79 -22.97
N LEU A 85 -13.64 12.11 -23.34
CA LEU A 85 -13.33 12.75 -24.63
C LEU A 85 -13.55 11.79 -25.82
N GLN A 86 -13.16 10.52 -25.69
CA GLN A 86 -13.40 9.52 -26.75
C GLN A 86 -14.90 9.21 -26.94
N ARG A 87 -15.71 9.28 -25.88
CA ARG A 87 -17.17 9.09 -25.97
C ARG A 87 -17.90 10.32 -26.53
N ALA A 88 -17.35 11.50 -26.35
CA ALA A 88 -17.90 12.74 -26.91
C ALA A 88 -17.63 12.89 -28.43
N GLY A 89 -16.69 12.11 -28.98
CA GLY A 89 -16.28 12.15 -30.39
C GLY A 89 -16.99 11.19 -31.34
N THR A 90 -18.01 10.44 -30.88
CA THR A 90 -18.81 9.57 -31.75
C THR A 90 -20.21 10.17 -31.91
N VAL A 91 -20.33 11.12 -32.84
CA VAL A 91 -21.63 11.53 -33.41
C VAL A 91 -21.84 10.73 -34.70
N PRO A 92 -23.08 10.29 -35.01
CA PRO A 92 -23.37 9.43 -36.16
C PRO A 92 -23.02 10.07 -37.51
#